data_AF-A0A9P9DNC2-F1
#
_entry.id   AF-A0A9P9DNC2-F1
#
_cell.length_a   1.000
_cell.length_b   1.000
_cell.length_c   1.000
_cell.angle_alpha   90.00
_cell.angle_beta   90.00
_cell.angle_gamma   90.00
#
_symmetry.space_group_name_H-M   'P 1'
#
loop_
_entity.id
_entity.type
_entity.pdbx_description
1 polymer ?
#
loop_
_entity_poly.entity_id
_entity_poly.type
_entity_poly.pdbx_seq_one_letter_code
_entity_poly.pdbx_strand_id
1 'polypeptide(L)'
;MSQSTIPAPVSVYQWNPVETLRLNLIPNGQFTCSGVLNDLTRPCGWSLAQETESIDTLLNTMSESSPQDAIQFLDALAKSTLCHSHKYQKGPKVTEWARVLHHFSFIQAGPTIAELSNSSTQKVAPPSILPLIPGSNTSPGCLTSHIQTSRGEKSDPAMQFNNTQFKKQLYKLKEEVKLHTRLIFIFKSSYKEATNTAYY
;
A
#
# COMPACT_ATOMS: atom_id res chain seq x y z
N MET A 1 -9.40 49.44 -23.23
CA MET A 1 -8.26 48.83 -22.51
C MET A 1 -8.69 47.46 -22.05
N SER A 2 -8.37 46.41 -22.80
CA SER A 2 -8.80 45.04 -22.52
C SER A 2 -7.76 44.39 -21.60
N GLN A 3 -8.12 44.13 -20.35
CA GLN A 3 -7.28 43.38 -19.42
C GLN A 3 -7.28 41.91 -19.84
N SER A 4 -6.13 41.44 -20.31
CA SER A 4 -5.86 40.03 -20.56
C SER A 4 -5.64 39.35 -19.21
N THR A 5 -6.67 38.72 -18.67
CA THR A 5 -6.58 37.91 -17.45
C THR A 5 -5.82 36.63 -17.81
N ILE A 6 -4.53 36.61 -17.47
CA ILE A 6 -3.69 35.41 -17.61
C ILE A 6 -4.23 34.36 -16.62
N PRO A 7 -4.67 33.17 -17.09
CA PRO A 7 -5.09 32.11 -16.19
C PRO A 7 -3.88 31.68 -15.34
N ALA A 8 -4.09 31.61 -14.02
CA ALA A 8 -3.09 31.13 -13.09
C ALA A 8 -2.63 29.72 -13.50
N PRO A 9 -1.32 29.40 -13.41
CA PRO A 9 -0.83 28.07 -13.71
C PRO A 9 -1.53 27.05 -12.81
N VAL A 10 -2.24 26.12 -13.43
CA VAL A 10 -2.80 24.94 -12.75
C VAL A 10 -1.61 24.22 -12.12
N SER A 11 -1.58 24.14 -10.79
CA SER A 11 -0.56 23.40 -10.06
C SER A 11 -0.57 21.96 -10.55
N VAL A 12 0.45 21.59 -11.34
CA VAL A 12 0.68 20.21 -11.73
C VAL A 12 1.00 19.48 -10.44
N TYR A 13 0.08 18.63 -10.00
CA TYR A 13 0.30 17.75 -8.85
C TYR A 13 1.48 16.84 -9.19
N GLN A 14 2.66 17.17 -8.68
CA GLN A 14 3.86 16.37 -8.85
C GLN A 14 3.80 15.23 -7.83
N TRP A 15 3.62 14.00 -8.32
CA TRP A 15 3.52 12.82 -7.47
C TRP A 15 4.91 12.34 -7.05
N ASN A 16 5.01 11.78 -5.84
CA ASN A 16 6.26 11.26 -5.29
C ASN A 16 6.21 9.72 -5.27
N PRO A 17 7.04 9.00 -6.06
CA PRO A 17 7.00 7.54 -6.11
C PRO A 17 7.44 6.88 -4.80
N VAL A 18 8.34 7.49 -4.02
CA VAL A 18 8.76 6.96 -2.71
C VAL A 18 7.58 6.89 -1.75
N GLU A 19 6.87 8.01 -1.60
CA GLU A 19 5.72 8.13 -0.71
C GLU A 19 4.53 7.31 -1.21
N THR A 20 4.25 7.41 -2.52
CA THR A 20 3.11 6.74 -3.15
C THR A 20 3.24 5.22 -3.01
N LEU A 21 4.42 4.66 -3.30
CA LEU A 21 4.66 3.22 -3.25
C LEU A 21 5.08 2.73 -1.85
N ARG A 22 5.14 3.63 -0.87
CA ARG A 22 5.53 3.36 0.52
C ARG A 22 6.88 2.64 0.60
N LEU A 23 7.86 3.14 -0.13
CA LEU A 23 9.22 2.62 -0.08
C LEU A 23 9.89 3.02 1.24
N ASN A 24 10.65 2.11 1.82
CA ASN A 24 11.28 2.31 3.11
C ASN A 24 12.63 3.03 2.95
N LEU A 25 12.60 4.35 2.87
CA LEU A 25 13.78 5.22 2.91
C LEU A 25 14.12 5.54 4.37
N ILE A 26 15.34 5.21 4.80
CA ILE A 26 15.82 5.53 6.15
C ILE A 26 16.53 6.90 6.16
N PRO A 27 16.71 7.57 7.33
CA PRO A 27 17.18 8.96 7.41
C PRO A 27 18.55 9.26 6.79
N ASN A 28 19.38 8.24 6.57
CA ASN A 28 20.68 8.38 5.91
C ASN A 28 20.58 8.38 4.36
N GLY A 29 19.37 8.35 3.80
CA GLY A 29 19.13 8.32 2.36
C GLY A 29 19.21 6.93 1.73
N GLN A 30 19.37 5.86 2.51
CA GLN A 30 19.40 4.49 1.97
C GLN A 30 18.02 3.84 1.98
N PHE A 31 17.79 2.96 1.00
CA PHE A 31 16.60 2.12 1.00
C PHE A 31 16.80 0.87 1.87
N THR A 32 15.69 0.39 2.42
CA THR A 32 15.62 -0.94 3.01
C THR A 32 14.65 -1.83 2.23
N CYS A 33 14.84 -3.13 2.37
CA CYS A 33 14.04 -4.15 1.70
C CYS A 33 12.53 -3.93 1.93
N SER A 34 11.78 -3.83 0.83
CA SER A 34 10.32 -3.71 0.81
C SER A 34 9.59 -5.02 1.13
N GLY A 35 10.33 -6.10 1.37
CA GLY A 35 9.76 -7.40 1.72
C GLY A 35 9.19 -7.43 3.15
N VAL A 36 8.22 -8.31 3.36
CA VAL A 36 7.64 -8.59 4.68
C VAL A 36 8.12 -9.94 5.19
N LEU A 37 8.35 -10.04 6.50
CA LEU A 37 8.70 -11.30 7.13
C LEU A 37 7.49 -12.26 7.14
N ASN A 38 7.74 -13.54 7.41
CA ASN A 38 6.73 -14.62 7.32
C ASN A 38 5.51 -14.43 8.25
N ASP A 39 5.59 -13.55 9.24
CA ASP A 39 4.48 -13.14 10.10
C ASP A 39 3.61 -12.02 9.48
N LEU A 40 3.87 -11.68 8.20
CA LEU A 40 3.15 -10.78 7.30
C LEU A 40 2.95 -9.34 7.80
N THR A 41 3.49 -9.01 8.96
CA THR A 41 3.24 -7.74 9.65
C THR A 41 4.51 -6.92 9.84
N ARG A 42 5.67 -7.59 9.89
CA ARG A 42 6.95 -6.89 10.10
C ARG A 42 7.70 -6.67 8.78
N PRO A 43 8.15 -5.43 8.50
CA PRO A 43 9.02 -5.16 7.36
C PRO A 43 10.39 -5.81 7.57
N CYS A 44 11.05 -6.19 6.49
CA CYS A 44 12.36 -6.86 6.54
C CYS A 44 13.47 -5.97 7.14
N GLY A 45 13.49 -4.68 6.84
CA GLY A 45 14.47 -3.72 7.35
C GLY A 45 15.91 -3.91 6.86
N TRP A 46 16.20 -4.89 6.00
CA TRP A 46 17.53 -5.12 5.46
C TRP A 46 17.99 -3.94 4.59
N SER A 47 19.15 -3.35 4.88
CA SER A 47 19.69 -2.23 4.10
C SER A 47 20.07 -2.65 2.68
N LEU A 48 19.70 -1.82 1.71
CA LEU A 48 19.99 -1.95 0.28
C LEU A 48 20.99 -0.87 -0.17
N ALA A 49 22.03 -0.66 0.64
CA ALA A 49 23.03 0.38 0.39
C ALA A 49 23.69 0.26 -0.99
N GLN A 50 23.88 -0.96 -1.51
CA GLN A 50 24.49 -1.20 -2.81
C GLN A 50 23.53 -0.91 -3.97
N GLU A 51 22.23 -1.10 -3.76
CA GLU A 51 21.19 -0.89 -4.76
C GLU A 51 20.60 0.53 -4.74
N THR A 52 20.93 1.34 -3.72
CA THR A 52 20.31 2.65 -3.46
C THR A 52 20.40 3.58 -4.68
N GLU A 53 21.58 3.71 -5.30
CA GLU A 53 21.76 4.55 -6.49
C GLU A 53 20.90 4.10 -7.69
N SER A 54 20.79 2.78 -7.89
CA SER A 54 19.95 2.23 -8.96
C SER A 54 18.46 2.42 -8.66
N ILE A 55 18.05 2.34 -7.39
CA ILE A 55 16.69 2.61 -6.95
C ILE A 55 16.37 4.10 -7.16
N ASP A 56 17.25 5.01 -6.75
CA ASP A 56 17.09 6.45 -6.92
C ASP A 56 16.94 6.83 -8.40
N THR A 57 17.82 6.31 -9.26
CA THR A 57 17.75 6.55 -10.70
C THR A 57 16.40 6.11 -11.27
N LEU A 58 15.90 4.94 -10.85
CA LEU A 58 14.62 4.43 -11.32
C LEU A 58 13.45 5.29 -10.81
N LEU A 59 13.50 5.74 -9.56
CA LEU A 59 12.47 6.58 -8.96
C LEU A 59 12.44 7.97 -9.58
N ASN A 60 13.59 8.55 -9.92
CA ASN A 60 13.67 9.81 -10.64
C ASN A 60 12.98 9.68 -12.02
N THR A 61 13.31 8.64 -12.79
CA THR A 61 12.65 8.35 -14.08
C THR A 61 11.13 8.16 -13.92
N MET A 62 10.70 7.47 -12.85
CA MET A 62 9.27 7.32 -12.54
C MET A 62 8.62 8.67 -12.26
N SER A 63 9.27 9.56 -11.49
CA SER A 63 8.73 10.86 -11.11
C SER A 63 8.56 11.84 -12.30
N GLU A 64 9.31 11.62 -13.38
CA GLU A 64 9.18 12.37 -14.64
C GLU A 64 8.01 11.88 -15.50
N SER A 65 7.45 10.71 -15.19
CA SER A 65 6.36 10.07 -15.93
C SER A 65 5.02 10.22 -15.20
N SER A 66 3.91 9.95 -15.88
CA SER A 66 2.63 9.81 -15.19
C SER A 66 2.59 8.54 -14.31
N PRO A 67 1.77 8.49 -13.25
CA PRO A 67 1.58 7.27 -12.45
C PRO A 67 1.21 6.03 -13.29
N GLN A 68 0.47 6.18 -14.38
CA GLN A 68 0.11 5.08 -15.29
C GLN A 68 1.32 4.60 -16.07
N ASP A 69 2.08 5.52 -16.67
CA ASP A 69 3.26 5.17 -17.45
C ASP A 69 4.33 4.54 -16.57
N ALA A 70 4.37 4.94 -15.29
CA ALA A 70 5.31 4.39 -14.32
C ALA A 70 5.09 2.90 -13.99
N ILE A 71 3.94 2.32 -14.35
CA ILE A 71 3.64 0.88 -14.15
C ILE A 71 4.70 -0.01 -14.81
N GLN A 72 5.26 0.42 -15.96
CA GLN A 72 6.28 -0.35 -16.67
C GLN A 72 7.58 -0.54 -15.88
N PHE A 73 7.87 0.33 -14.92
CA PHE A 73 9.08 0.29 -14.10
C PHE A 73 8.94 -0.60 -12.85
N LEU A 74 7.72 -1.05 -12.51
CA LEU A 74 7.46 -1.75 -11.25
C LEU A 74 8.21 -3.08 -11.11
N ASP A 75 8.40 -3.84 -12.20
CA ASP A 75 9.16 -5.10 -12.14
C ASP A 75 10.64 -4.84 -11.82
N ALA A 76 11.24 -3.81 -12.44
CA ALA A 76 12.61 -3.39 -12.18
C ALA A 76 12.75 -2.83 -10.75
N LEU A 77 11.76 -2.06 -10.29
CA LEU A 77 11.74 -1.52 -8.93
C LEU A 77 11.67 -2.66 -7.91
N ALA A 78 10.74 -3.60 -8.08
CA ALA A 78 10.59 -4.73 -7.18
C ALA A 78 11.83 -5.63 -7.16
N LYS A 79 12.51 -5.80 -8.30
CA LYS A 79 13.80 -6.50 -8.34
C LYS A 79 14.86 -5.79 -7.49
N SER A 80 14.91 -4.47 -7.52
CA SER A 80 15.96 -3.69 -6.85
C SER A 80 15.67 -3.47 -5.36
N THR A 81 14.41 -3.36 -4.97
CA THR A 81 14.00 -3.07 -3.58
C THR A 81 13.78 -4.31 -2.71
N LEU A 82 14.09 -5.52 -3.19
CA LEU A 82 13.94 -6.76 -2.44
C LEU A 82 15.31 -7.40 -2.19
N CYS A 83 15.64 -7.71 -0.94
CA CYS A 83 16.84 -8.46 -0.62
C CYS A 83 16.75 -9.91 -1.12
N HIS A 84 17.88 -10.62 -1.11
CA HIS A 84 17.96 -12.01 -1.61
C HIS A 84 16.87 -12.91 -1.02
N SER A 85 16.65 -12.84 0.30
CA SER A 85 15.66 -13.66 1.00
C SER A 85 14.22 -13.36 0.60
N HIS A 86 13.92 -12.21 0.02
CA HIS A 86 12.54 -11.79 -0.31
C HIS A 86 12.29 -11.67 -1.81
N LYS A 87 13.21 -12.09 -2.70
CA LYS A 87 13.00 -12.05 -4.16
C LYS A 87 11.73 -12.77 -4.62
N TYR A 88 11.29 -13.80 -3.88
CA TYR A 88 10.04 -14.52 -4.18
C TYR A 88 8.78 -13.62 -4.04
N GLN A 89 8.85 -12.49 -3.33
CA GLN A 89 7.76 -11.54 -3.14
C GLN A 89 7.63 -10.53 -4.28
N LYS A 90 8.47 -10.61 -5.32
CA LYS A 90 8.46 -9.66 -6.45
C LYS A 90 7.08 -9.53 -7.10
N GLY A 91 6.46 -10.64 -7.50
CA GLY A 91 5.15 -10.63 -8.17
C GLY A 91 4.04 -9.99 -7.32
N PRO A 92 3.88 -10.43 -6.06
CA PRO A 92 2.96 -9.77 -5.12
C PRO A 92 3.22 -8.27 -4.96
N LYS A 93 4.48 -7.82 -4.87
CA LYS A 93 4.83 -6.39 -4.74
C LYS A 93 4.49 -5.57 -5.97
N VAL A 94 4.80 -6.08 -7.17
CA VAL A 94 4.37 -5.45 -8.43
C VAL A 94 2.85 -5.29 -8.47
N THR A 95 2.12 -6.34 -8.09
CA THR A 95 0.64 -6.31 -8.05
C THR A 95 0.10 -5.29 -7.05
N GLU A 96 0.71 -5.21 -5.88
CA GLU A 96 0.38 -4.23 -4.84
C GLU A 96 0.55 -2.80 -5.34
N TRP A 97 1.72 -2.48 -5.89
CA TRP A 97 2.04 -1.13 -6.39
C TRP A 97 1.25 -0.73 -7.62
N ALA A 98 1.01 -1.67 -8.55
CA ALA A 98 0.15 -1.40 -9.69
C ALA A 98 -1.25 -0.96 -9.24
N ARG A 99 -1.82 -1.64 -8.22
CA ARG A 99 -3.11 -1.26 -7.64
C ARG A 99 -3.08 0.15 -7.05
N VAL A 100 -1.99 0.53 -6.36
CA VAL A 100 -1.82 1.88 -5.81
C VAL A 100 -1.81 2.92 -6.92
N LEU A 101 -1.02 2.71 -7.98
CA LEU A 101 -0.93 3.66 -9.11
C LEU A 101 -2.25 3.78 -9.88
N HIS A 102 -2.98 2.68 -10.08
CA HIS A 102 -4.33 2.74 -10.65
C HIS A 102 -5.30 3.56 -9.81
N HIS A 103 -5.21 3.46 -8.48
CA HIS A 103 -6.09 4.20 -7.57
C HIS A 103 -5.71 5.69 -7.49
N PHE A 104 -4.42 6.00 -7.51
CA PHE A 104 -3.91 7.37 -7.48
C PHE A 104 -4.54 8.23 -8.60
N SER A 105 -4.65 7.66 -9.80
CA SER A 105 -5.16 8.40 -10.97
C SER A 105 -6.67 8.55 -10.98
N PHE A 106 -7.39 7.65 -10.32
CA PHE A 106 -8.82 7.82 -10.08
C PHE A 106 -9.10 9.01 -9.15
N ILE A 107 -8.28 9.19 -8.11
CA ILE A 107 -8.40 10.33 -7.19
C ILE A 107 -8.04 11.64 -7.91
N GLN A 108 -7.01 11.62 -8.77
CA GLN A 108 -6.55 12.80 -9.49
C GLN A 108 -7.54 13.27 -10.59
N ALA A 109 -8.26 12.34 -11.22
CA ALA A 109 -9.29 12.68 -12.20
C ALA A 109 -10.53 13.34 -11.55
N GLY A 110 -10.71 13.18 -10.24
CA GLY A 110 -11.93 13.54 -9.54
C GLY A 110 -13.15 12.75 -10.03
N PRO A 111 -14.21 12.59 -9.23
CA PRO A 111 -15.51 12.28 -9.81
C PRO A 111 -15.89 13.48 -10.67
N THR A 112 -15.94 13.29 -12.00
CA THR A 112 -16.51 14.27 -12.92
C THR A 112 -17.95 14.53 -12.50
N ILE A 113 -18.19 15.59 -11.70
CA ILE A 113 -19.54 16.11 -11.43
C ILE A 113 -19.96 16.83 -12.71
N ALA A 114 -20.34 16.05 -13.71
CA ALA A 114 -21.01 16.52 -14.91
C ALA A 114 -22.40 15.89 -14.97
N GLU A 115 -23.17 15.97 -13.89
CA GLU A 115 -24.63 15.78 -13.91
C GLU A 115 -25.20 16.11 -12.53
N LEU A 116 -25.49 17.38 -12.28
CA LEU A 116 -26.52 17.85 -11.33
C LEU A 116 -26.66 19.37 -11.43
N SER A 117 -26.79 19.87 -12.67
CA SER A 117 -27.47 21.13 -12.92
C SER A 117 -28.91 20.78 -13.25
N ASN A 118 -29.79 20.82 -12.26
CA ASN A 118 -31.14 21.37 -12.38
C ASN A 118 -31.91 21.25 -11.04
N SER A 119 -32.49 22.39 -10.63
CA SER A 119 -33.44 22.62 -9.52
C SER A 119 -32.81 23.20 -8.25
N SER A 120 -32.66 24.52 -8.18
CA SER A 120 -33.69 25.49 -7.75
C SER A 120 -33.78 25.62 -6.22
N THR A 121 -33.12 26.68 -5.74
CA THR A 121 -33.45 27.55 -4.61
C THR A 121 -34.51 27.08 -3.62
N GLN A 122 -34.11 26.89 -2.35
CA GLN A 122 -34.80 27.53 -1.24
C GLN A 122 -33.89 27.76 -0.02
N LYS A 123 -34.16 28.89 0.61
CA LYS A 123 -33.35 29.68 1.52
C LYS A 123 -34.10 29.75 2.85
N VAL A 124 -33.61 29.15 3.94
CA VAL A 124 -34.05 29.50 5.31
C VAL A 124 -32.91 29.27 6.32
N ALA A 125 -32.82 30.19 7.28
CA ALA A 125 -31.75 30.53 8.22
C ALA A 125 -31.57 29.54 9.41
N PRO A 126 -30.52 29.70 10.25
CA PRO A 126 -30.17 28.79 11.34
C PRO A 126 -30.77 29.21 12.69
N PRO A 127 -30.71 28.35 13.73
CA PRO A 127 -30.69 28.84 15.11
C PRO A 127 -29.44 28.40 15.89
N SER A 128 -28.85 29.39 16.56
CA SER A 128 -28.01 29.21 17.75
C SER A 128 -28.79 28.56 18.89
N ILE A 129 -28.10 27.90 19.83
CA ILE A 129 -28.16 28.10 21.30
C ILE A 129 -27.13 27.17 21.97
N LEU A 130 -26.22 27.76 22.74
CA LEU A 130 -25.40 27.13 23.80
C LEU A 130 -26.25 26.96 25.07
N PRO A 131 -25.94 25.98 25.94
CA PRO A 131 -25.50 26.38 27.28
C PRO A 131 -24.34 25.57 27.89
N LEU A 132 -23.71 26.26 28.85
CA LEU A 132 -22.56 25.99 29.73
C LEU A 132 -22.72 24.81 30.74
N ILE A 133 -21.61 24.04 30.94
CA ILE A 133 -20.86 23.68 32.20
C ILE A 133 -21.63 22.86 33.30
N PRO A 134 -21.06 22.06 34.27
CA PRO A 134 -19.65 21.87 34.73
C PRO A 134 -19.12 20.42 34.94
N GLY A 135 -17.78 20.32 34.98
CA GLY A 135 -17.02 19.80 36.14
C GLY A 135 -17.00 18.29 36.44
N SER A 136 -15.81 17.69 36.31
CA SER A 136 -15.27 16.84 37.38
C SER A 136 -13.75 16.75 37.29
N ASN A 137 -13.13 17.26 38.35
CA ASN A 137 -11.72 17.16 38.65
C ASN A 137 -11.49 15.83 39.40
N THR A 138 -10.51 15.03 38.99
CA THR A 138 -9.71 14.25 39.94
C THR A 138 -8.30 14.05 39.40
N SER A 139 -7.38 14.20 40.35
CA SER A 139 -5.93 14.47 40.27
C SER A 139 -5.07 13.25 39.87
N PRO A 140 -3.73 13.43 39.74
CA PRO A 140 -2.80 12.49 39.14
C PRO A 140 -2.24 11.47 40.14
N GLY A 141 -2.00 10.25 39.67
CA GLY A 141 -1.32 9.19 40.41
C GLY A 141 -0.01 8.82 39.75
N CYS A 142 1.06 9.55 40.09
CA CYS A 142 2.44 9.13 39.91
C CYS A 142 2.77 8.06 40.96
N LEU A 143 3.23 6.88 40.53
CA LEU A 143 4.05 6.02 41.37
C LEU A 143 5.13 5.35 40.51
N THR A 144 6.35 5.86 40.68
CA THR A 144 7.61 5.18 40.41
C THR A 144 7.66 3.83 41.13
N SER A 145 8.01 2.76 40.43
CA SER A 145 8.59 1.58 41.05
C SER A 145 9.84 1.14 40.28
N HIS A 146 10.97 1.51 40.88
CA HIS A 146 12.30 1.01 40.60
C HIS A 146 12.43 -0.39 41.22
N ILE A 147 12.58 -1.44 40.43
CA ILE A 147 13.03 -2.78 40.87
C ILE A 147 13.95 -3.30 39.75
N GLN A 148 15.25 -3.05 39.87
CA GLN A 148 16.26 -3.99 40.36
C GLN A 148 16.44 -5.22 39.45
N THR A 149 17.56 -5.18 38.74
CA THR A 149 18.21 -6.28 38.04
C THR A 149 18.22 -7.57 38.86
N SER A 150 17.79 -8.67 38.24
CA SER A 150 18.16 -10.03 38.65
C SER A 150 18.35 -10.88 37.39
N ARG A 151 19.62 -11.09 37.07
CA ARG A 151 20.13 -12.11 36.16
C ARG A 151 19.69 -13.47 36.70
N GLY A 152 18.84 -14.17 35.94
CA GLY A 152 18.38 -15.50 36.26
C GLY A 152 18.26 -16.31 34.97
N GLU A 153 19.30 -17.07 34.66
CA GLU A 153 19.24 -18.18 33.72
C GLU A 153 18.19 -19.18 34.21
N LYS A 154 17.06 -19.26 33.51
CA LYS A 154 16.19 -20.43 33.53
C LYS A 154 15.73 -20.70 32.12
N SER A 155 16.23 -21.81 31.61
CA SER A 155 15.92 -22.42 30.33
C SER A 155 14.42 -22.62 30.19
N ASP A 156 13.81 -21.93 29.23
CA ASP A 156 12.47 -22.26 28.76
C ASP A 156 12.51 -23.61 28.03
N PRO A 157 11.57 -24.52 28.28
CA PRO A 157 11.44 -25.73 27.46
C PRO A 157 11.01 -25.29 26.07
N ALA A 158 11.91 -25.50 25.10
CA ALA A 158 11.66 -25.29 23.69
C ALA A 158 10.33 -25.91 23.29
N MET A 159 9.34 -25.06 23.04
CA MET A 159 8.08 -25.46 22.44
C MET A 159 8.40 -25.84 20.99
N GLN A 160 8.74 -27.12 20.77
CA GLN A 160 8.94 -27.70 19.46
C GLN A 160 7.63 -27.60 18.67
N PHE A 161 7.49 -26.51 17.92
CA PHE A 161 6.43 -26.38 16.93
C PHE A 161 6.61 -27.50 15.91
N ASN A 162 5.61 -28.38 15.82
CA ASN A 162 5.62 -29.57 14.96
C ASN A 162 5.63 -29.14 13.48
N ASN A 163 6.84 -28.91 12.95
CA ASN A 163 7.12 -28.46 11.59
C ASN A 163 6.47 -29.36 10.51
N THR A 164 6.23 -30.63 10.86
CA THR A 164 5.56 -31.63 10.03
C THR A 164 4.09 -31.32 9.77
N GLN A 165 3.35 -30.78 10.74
CA GLN A 165 1.94 -30.43 10.59
C GLN A 165 1.77 -29.21 9.67
N PHE A 166 2.61 -28.19 9.86
CA PHE A 166 2.60 -26.99 9.02
C PHE A 166 2.94 -27.34 7.56
N LYS A 167 3.94 -28.19 7.32
CA LYS A 167 4.29 -28.67 5.98
C LYS A 167 3.13 -29.40 5.28
N LYS A 168 2.37 -30.23 6.02
CA LYS A 168 1.19 -30.91 5.47
C LYS A 168 0.08 -29.93 5.09
N GLN A 169 -0.19 -28.93 5.94
CA GLN A 169 -1.17 -27.88 5.63
C GLN A 169 -0.76 -27.05 4.41
N LEU A 170 0.52 -26.71 4.30
CA LEU A 170 1.05 -25.93 3.17
C LEU A 170 0.98 -26.72 1.85
N TYR A 171 1.24 -28.02 1.88
CA TYR A 171 1.07 -28.88 0.71
C TYR A 171 -0.40 -28.97 0.28
N LYS A 172 -1.31 -29.15 1.24
CA LYS A 172 -2.76 -29.18 0.97
C LYS A 172 -3.25 -27.87 0.33
N LEU A 173 -2.86 -26.73 0.91
CA LEU A 173 -3.21 -25.41 0.39
C LEU A 173 -2.67 -25.20 -1.04
N LYS A 174 -1.44 -25.66 -1.32
CA LYS A 174 -0.83 -25.57 -2.66
C LYS A 174 -1.63 -26.34 -3.71
N GLU A 175 -2.11 -27.54 -3.39
CA GLU A 175 -2.96 -28.32 -4.30
C GLU A 175 -4.35 -27.69 -4.48
N GLU A 176 -4.94 -27.12 -3.42
CA GLU A 176 -6.20 -26.38 -3.53
C GLU A 176 -6.09 -25.15 -4.43
N VAL A 177 -5.02 -24.36 -4.30
CA VAL A 177 -4.76 -23.19 -5.17
C VAL A 177 -4.57 -23.61 -6.62
N LYS A 178 -3.85 -24.72 -6.86
CA LYS A 178 -3.66 -25.27 -8.20
C LYS A 178 -4.97 -25.73 -8.83
N LEU A 179 -5.85 -26.35 -8.05
CA LEU A 179 -7.18 -26.76 -8.50
C LEU A 179 -8.05 -25.55 -8.87
N HIS A 180 -8.12 -24.54 -7.99
CA HIS A 180 -8.90 -23.31 -8.26
C HIS A 180 -8.40 -22.57 -9.50
N THR A 181 -7.07 -22.50 -9.68
CA THR A 181 -6.47 -21.87 -10.87
C THR A 181 -6.92 -22.55 -12.16
N ARG A 182 -6.97 -23.90 -12.17
CA ARG A 182 -7.47 -24.67 -13.33
C ARG A 182 -8.95 -24.41 -13.58
N LEU A 183 -9.78 -24.37 -12.53
CA LEU A 183 -11.20 -24.09 -12.66
C LEU A 183 -11.48 -22.69 -13.23
N ILE A 184 -10.74 -21.67 -12.77
CA ILE A 184 -10.84 -20.31 -13.30
C ILE A 184 -10.47 -20.28 -14.79
N PHE A 185 -9.43 -21.02 -15.19
CA PHE A 185 -9.02 -21.09 -16.59
C PHE A 185 -10.09 -21.73 -17.48
N ILE A 186 -10.69 -22.84 -17.03
CA ILE A 186 -11.81 -23.49 -17.74
C ILE A 186 -12.97 -22.52 -17.85
N PHE A 187 -13.38 -21.89 -16.74
CA PHE A 187 -14.50 -20.96 -16.72
C PHE A 187 -14.30 -19.78 -17.67
N LYS A 188 -13.10 -19.19 -17.69
CA LYS A 188 -12.75 -18.12 -18.66
C LYS A 188 -12.83 -18.59 -20.10
N SER A 189 -12.42 -19.82 -20.38
CA SER A 189 -12.46 -20.40 -21.73
C SER A 189 -13.91 -20.63 -22.19
N SER A 190 -14.73 -21.23 -21.33
CA SER A 190 -16.16 -21.45 -21.60
C SER A 190 -16.94 -20.14 -21.75
N TYR A 191 -16.63 -19.13 -20.94
CA TYR A 191 -17.25 -17.81 -21.06
C TYR A 191 -16.93 -17.17 -22.42
N LYS A 192 -15.66 -17.21 -22.85
CA LYS A 192 -15.24 -16.68 -24.15
C LYS A 192 -15.94 -17.37 -25.31
N GLU A 193 -16.10 -18.70 -25.25
CA GLU A 193 -16.79 -19.48 -26.26
C GLU A 193 -18.28 -19.13 -26.33
N ALA A 194 -18.96 -19.06 -25.18
CA ALA A 194 -20.37 -18.69 -25.10
C ALA A 194 -20.64 -17.26 -25.63
N THR A 195 -19.74 -16.31 -25.35
CA THR A 195 -19.88 -14.94 -25.88
C THR A 195 -19.64 -14.88 -27.38
N ASN A 196 -18.78 -15.73 -27.96
CA ASN A 196 -18.53 -15.73 -29.41
C ASN A 196 -19.70 -16.34 -30.20
N THR A 197 -20.42 -17.30 -29.63
CA THR A 197 -21.61 -17.89 -30.26
C THR A 197 -22.84 -16.99 -30.25
N ALA A 198 -22.86 -15.91 -29.47
CA ALA A 198 -23.99 -14.97 -29.39
C ALA A 198 -23.97 -13.86 -30.48
N TYR A 199 -22.92 -13.80 -31.31
CA TYR A 199 -22.73 -12.79 -32.36
C TYR A 199 -22.86 -13.35 -33.79
N TYR A 200 -23.40 -14.55 -33.95
CA TYR A 200 -23.81 -15.15 -35.23
C TYR A 200 -25.32 -15.42 -35.24
#